data_AF-A0A3A4W707-F1
#
_entry.id   AF-A0A3A4W707-F1
#
_cell.length_a   1.000
_cell.length_b   1.000
_cell.length_c   1.000
_cell.angle_alpha   90.00
_cell.angle_beta   90.00
_cell.angle_gamma   90.00
#
_symmetry.space_group_name_H-M   'P 1'
#
loop_
_entity.id
_entity.type
_entity.pdbx_description
1 polymer ?
#
loop_
_entity_poly.entity_id
_entity_poly.type
_entity_poly.pdbx_seq_one_letter_code
_entity_poly.pdbx_strand_id
1 'polypeptide(L)'
;MGAAQPSAWHSRGLGGGHASCYDIDQHEGARPDASGPVPPGRHPGRDRGRSIDGGGDQRRTGSDGEHGDLAGDARVLRRHLHRRRLRSVRLRDRRVRLVKKSWPLYLATIGGALAIATVIGTFFVTKVTVIPETSPPILNFAQKIFYFHVPVALTSFIMFGVTFVAGILFLVKKKKAYDVLGYVSAEVAVLFAVLTMITGILWTRAEWGVWWTWEPRLTTYFILLLLMGGYFMLRTSVEDPNRRARFSAVYGIIAFLDVPISFLSIRLIQSVHPVVFSRQGAHMESDMLATFIIGMVAMTSFGVGLLAIRYREEHAKEELEHLKNLLGS
;
A
#
# COMPACT_ATOMS: atom_id res chain seq x y z
N MET A 1 25.57 -44.07 39.91
CA MET A 1 24.11 -44.29 39.90
C MET A 1 23.47 -43.07 39.26
N GLY A 2 22.82 -43.06 38.11
CA GLY A 2 22.57 -44.04 37.05
C GLY A 2 22.21 -43.22 35.81
N ALA A 3 22.69 -43.65 34.65
CA ALA A 3 22.34 -43.09 33.35
C ALA A 3 20.92 -43.53 32.94
N ALA A 4 20.19 -42.67 32.23
CA ALA A 4 19.08 -43.11 31.39
C ALA A 4 18.98 -42.20 30.16
N GLN A 5 19.18 -42.84 29.01
CA GLN A 5 19.04 -42.33 27.65
C GLN A 5 17.56 -42.27 27.20
N PRO A 6 17.27 -41.63 26.04
CA PRO A 6 15.92 -41.23 25.63
C PRO A 6 15.18 -42.32 24.84
N SER A 7 13.85 -42.36 24.97
CA SER A 7 13.00 -43.26 24.19
C SER A 7 12.52 -42.59 22.90
N ALA A 8 12.99 -43.15 21.79
CA ALA A 8 12.50 -43.00 20.44
C ALA A 8 11.01 -43.38 20.31
N TRP A 9 10.28 -42.69 19.44
CA TRP A 9 9.04 -43.19 18.86
C TRP A 9 9.21 -43.45 17.37
N HIS A 10 8.73 -44.62 17.01
CA HIS A 10 8.95 -45.36 15.78
C HIS A 10 8.28 -44.77 14.53
N SER A 11 8.99 -44.95 13.42
CA SER A 11 8.49 -45.07 12.05
C SER A 11 7.90 -46.47 11.79
N ARG A 12 6.70 -46.54 11.20
CA ARG A 12 6.16 -47.54 10.24
C ARG A 12 4.97 -46.85 9.56
N GLY A 13 4.70 -46.91 8.26
CA GLY A 13 5.17 -47.78 7.20
C GLY A 13 3.99 -48.21 6.34
N LEU A 14 3.93 -47.68 5.11
CA LEU A 14 3.50 -48.31 3.85
C LEU A 14 2.01 -48.52 3.50
N GLY A 15 1.73 -48.19 2.23
CA GLY A 15 0.54 -48.51 1.42
C GLY A 15 0.15 -47.28 0.59
N GLY A 16 0.52 -47.07 -0.68
CA GLY A 16 0.69 -48.01 -1.80
C GLY A 16 -0.60 -48.04 -2.62
N GLY A 17 -0.68 -47.29 -3.74
CA GLY A 17 -1.88 -47.31 -4.59
C GLY A 17 -1.95 -46.26 -5.70
N HIS A 18 -1.33 -46.57 -6.85
CA HIS A 18 -1.77 -46.36 -8.22
C HIS A 18 -2.10 -44.96 -8.80
N ALA A 19 -1.38 -44.71 -9.91
CA ALA A 19 -1.64 -43.81 -11.02
C ALA A 19 -3.07 -43.82 -11.56
N SER A 20 -3.52 -42.68 -12.13
CA SER A 20 -4.02 -42.65 -13.52
C SER A 20 -4.16 -41.21 -14.01
N CYS A 21 -3.63 -40.99 -15.21
CA CYS A 21 -3.90 -39.84 -16.08
C CYS A 21 -5.41 -39.63 -16.28
N TYR A 22 -5.79 -38.36 -16.43
CA TYR A 22 -6.95 -37.98 -17.22
C TYR A 22 -6.46 -37.10 -18.38
N ASP A 23 -6.22 -37.79 -19.49
CA ASP A 23 -6.29 -37.26 -20.84
C ASP A 23 -7.73 -37.46 -21.30
N ILE A 24 -8.39 -36.41 -21.81
CA ILE A 24 -9.59 -36.57 -22.63
C ILE A 24 -9.39 -35.75 -23.89
N ASP A 25 -9.24 -36.52 -24.95
CA ASP A 25 -9.22 -36.21 -26.35
C ASP A 25 -10.41 -35.36 -26.86
N GLN A 26 -10.03 -34.42 -27.71
CA GLN A 26 -10.47 -34.27 -29.10
C GLN A 26 -11.97 -34.14 -29.42
N HIS A 27 -12.31 -32.99 -30.01
CA HIS A 27 -13.24 -32.92 -31.12
C HIS A 27 -12.58 -32.12 -32.26
N GLU A 28 -12.14 -32.88 -33.28
CA GLU A 28 -11.85 -32.40 -34.63
C GLU A 28 -13.13 -32.23 -35.46
N GLY A 29 -13.03 -31.38 -36.49
CA GLY A 29 -13.95 -31.29 -37.63
C GLY A 29 -14.64 -29.93 -37.73
N ALA A 30 -14.65 -29.20 -38.83
CA ALA A 30 -14.01 -29.33 -40.14
C ALA A 30 -14.09 -27.94 -40.81
N ARG A 31 -13.09 -27.55 -41.61
CA ARG A 31 -13.23 -26.56 -42.70
C ARG A 31 -13.59 -27.33 -43.98
N PRO A 32 -14.28 -26.70 -44.95
CA PRO A 32 -13.51 -26.22 -46.09
C PRO A 32 -13.95 -24.85 -46.64
N ASP A 33 -13.09 -24.36 -47.51
CA ASP A 33 -13.16 -23.26 -48.46
C ASP A 33 -14.30 -23.36 -49.48
N ALA A 34 -14.68 -22.22 -50.09
CA ALA A 34 -14.94 -22.15 -51.53
C ALA A 34 -15.18 -20.69 -51.99
N SER A 35 -14.48 -20.39 -53.08
CA SER A 35 -14.43 -19.20 -53.92
C SER A 35 -15.60 -19.05 -54.92
N GLY A 36 -15.93 -17.79 -55.26
CA GLY A 36 -16.45 -17.33 -56.57
C GLY A 36 -17.95 -16.97 -56.64
N PRO A 37 -18.43 -16.28 -57.71
CA PRO A 37 -17.75 -15.47 -58.74
C PRO A 37 -18.37 -14.07 -58.97
N VAL A 38 -17.62 -13.25 -59.73
CA VAL A 38 -17.95 -11.92 -60.28
C VAL A 38 -18.87 -12.02 -61.52
N PRO A 39 -19.76 -11.05 -61.81
CA PRO A 39 -20.38 -10.89 -63.12
C PRO A 39 -19.79 -9.72 -63.96
N PRO A 40 -19.84 -9.79 -65.31
CA PRO A 40 -19.10 -8.93 -66.22
C PRO A 40 -19.91 -7.72 -66.75
N GLY A 41 -19.19 -6.74 -67.31
CA GLY A 41 -19.73 -5.47 -67.79
C GLY A 41 -20.31 -5.45 -69.21
N ARG A 42 -20.69 -4.24 -69.66
CA ARG A 42 -20.76 -3.79 -71.08
C ARG A 42 -20.84 -2.26 -71.19
N HIS A 43 -20.00 -1.73 -72.09
CA HIS A 43 -19.87 -0.38 -72.68
C HIS A 43 -21.05 -0.01 -73.64
N PRO A 44 -20.99 1.06 -74.49
CA PRO A 44 -20.53 2.47 -74.36
C PRO A 44 -21.48 3.51 -75.04
N GLY A 45 -21.15 4.80 -74.98
CA GLY A 45 -21.57 5.84 -75.96
C GLY A 45 -21.02 7.22 -75.55
N ARG A 46 -20.01 7.80 -76.24
CA ARG A 46 -20.10 8.77 -77.36
C ARG A 46 -21.15 9.86 -77.12
N ASP A 47 -20.93 11.16 -77.30
CA ASP A 47 -20.12 11.88 -78.30
C ASP A 47 -20.24 13.40 -78.02
N ARG A 48 -19.22 14.19 -78.44
CA ARG A 48 -19.28 15.62 -78.92
C ARG A 48 -19.67 16.72 -77.91
N GLY A 49 -19.18 17.97 -77.94
CA GLY A 49 -18.32 18.75 -78.83
C GLY A 49 -18.02 20.10 -78.12
N ARG A 50 -16.86 20.75 -78.36
CA ARG A 50 -16.68 22.08 -79.03
C ARG A 50 -17.75 23.13 -78.66
N SER A 51 -17.47 24.39 -78.31
CA SER A 51 -16.50 25.38 -78.85
C SER A 51 -16.71 26.72 -78.07
N ILE A 52 -15.67 27.46 -77.67
CA ILE A 52 -15.12 28.69 -78.30
C ILE A 52 -15.78 30.04 -77.85
N ASP A 53 -14.88 31.01 -77.60
CA ASP A 53 -15.02 32.49 -77.52
C ASP A 53 -15.75 33.12 -76.34
N GLY A 54 -15.37 34.28 -75.80
CA GLY A 54 -14.38 35.31 -76.15
C GLY A 54 -14.69 36.52 -75.24
N GLY A 55 -13.71 37.13 -74.58
CA GLY A 55 -13.24 38.50 -74.88
C GLY A 55 -14.04 39.62 -74.19
N GLY A 56 -13.36 40.56 -73.52
CA GLY A 56 -13.96 41.86 -73.18
C GLY A 56 -13.50 42.54 -71.89
N ASP A 57 -12.51 43.42 -72.04
CA ASP A 57 -12.01 44.43 -71.10
C ASP A 57 -13.08 45.49 -70.73
N GLN A 58 -13.06 46.00 -69.48
CA GLN A 58 -13.03 47.44 -69.19
C GLN A 58 -13.02 47.77 -67.68
N ARG A 59 -12.10 48.69 -67.33
CA ARG A 59 -11.96 49.40 -66.05
C ARG A 59 -13.18 50.26 -65.70
N ARG A 60 -13.45 50.45 -64.40
CA ARG A 60 -13.53 51.78 -63.73
C ARG A 60 -13.88 51.69 -62.23
N THR A 61 -13.20 52.55 -61.45
CA THR A 61 -13.63 53.25 -60.21
C THR A 61 -14.07 52.38 -59.02
N GLY A 62 -13.41 52.35 -57.86
CA GLY A 62 -13.18 53.49 -56.97
C GLY A 62 -14.26 53.51 -55.87
N SER A 63 -13.80 53.48 -54.61
CA SER A 63 -14.54 53.70 -53.35
C SER A 63 -15.15 52.48 -52.64
N ASP A 64 -14.85 52.46 -51.34
CA ASP A 64 -15.66 51.94 -50.22
C ASP A 64 -15.44 50.50 -49.74
N GLY A 65 -14.99 50.42 -48.47
CA GLY A 65 -15.38 49.33 -47.57
C GLY A 65 -14.22 48.55 -46.98
N GLU A 66 -13.57 49.11 -45.95
CA GLU A 66 -13.04 48.30 -44.85
C GLU A 66 -14.20 47.51 -44.20
N HIS A 67 -14.60 46.40 -44.81
CA HIS A 67 -15.34 45.37 -44.12
C HIS A 67 -14.32 44.34 -43.64
N GLY A 68 -13.66 44.69 -42.53
CA GLY A 68 -12.90 43.73 -41.74
C GLY A 68 -13.73 42.48 -41.53
N ASP A 69 -13.12 41.31 -41.74
CA ASP A 69 -13.74 40.00 -41.59
C ASP A 69 -14.10 39.76 -40.11
N LEU A 70 -15.16 40.41 -39.65
CA LEU A 70 -15.70 40.31 -38.29
C LEU A 70 -16.03 38.84 -37.95
N ALA A 71 -16.35 38.03 -38.96
CA ALA A 71 -16.59 36.61 -38.81
C ALA A 71 -15.28 35.83 -38.58
N GLY A 72 -14.19 36.19 -39.27
CA GLY A 72 -12.83 35.71 -39.03
C GLY A 72 -12.33 36.03 -37.62
N ASP A 73 -12.45 37.29 -37.22
CA ASP A 73 -12.02 37.76 -35.90
C ASP A 73 -12.84 37.14 -34.77
N ALA A 74 -14.15 37.00 -34.95
CA ALA A 74 -15.01 36.30 -34.00
C ALA A 74 -14.62 34.82 -33.86
N ARG A 75 -14.20 34.13 -34.94
CA ARG A 75 -13.75 32.73 -34.89
C ARG A 75 -12.43 32.58 -34.14
N VAL A 76 -11.48 33.49 -34.36
CA VAL A 76 -10.18 33.50 -33.67
C VAL A 76 -10.36 33.81 -32.19
N LEU A 77 -11.17 34.82 -31.86
CA LEU A 77 -11.49 35.20 -30.48
C LEU A 77 -12.23 34.07 -29.76
N ARG A 78 -13.20 33.40 -30.42
CA ARG A 78 -13.91 32.25 -29.85
C ARG A 78 -12.97 31.08 -29.56
N ARG A 79 -12.00 30.79 -30.43
CA ARG A 79 -10.95 29.77 -30.18
C ARG A 79 -10.04 30.17 -29.02
N HIS A 80 -9.66 31.44 -28.92
CA HIS A 80 -8.82 31.95 -27.83
C HIS A 80 -9.54 31.93 -26.48
N LEU A 81 -10.80 32.36 -26.44
CA LEU A 81 -11.65 32.32 -25.24
C LEU A 81 -11.96 30.88 -24.83
N HIS A 82 -12.18 29.97 -25.77
CA HIS A 82 -12.36 28.55 -25.47
C HIS A 82 -11.09 27.92 -24.91
N ARG A 83 -9.91 28.22 -25.46
CA ARG A 83 -8.60 27.79 -24.91
C ARG A 83 -8.33 28.38 -23.52
N ARG A 84 -8.65 29.65 -23.27
CA ARG A 84 -8.52 30.29 -21.94
C ARG A 84 -9.50 29.70 -20.93
N ARG A 85 -10.75 29.40 -21.34
CA ARG A 85 -11.77 28.75 -20.49
C ARG A 85 -11.39 27.31 -20.14
N LEU A 86 -10.80 26.56 -21.08
CA LEU A 86 -10.26 25.22 -20.79
C LEU A 86 -9.04 25.27 -19.86
N ARG A 87 -8.17 26.30 -19.98
CA ARG A 87 -7.07 26.53 -19.02
C ARG A 87 -7.55 26.89 -17.63
N SER A 88 -8.57 27.74 -17.49
CA SER A 88 -9.12 28.13 -16.19
C SER A 88 -9.90 27.00 -15.51
N VAL A 89 -10.63 26.18 -16.27
CA VAL A 89 -11.28 24.96 -15.76
C VAL A 89 -10.25 23.91 -15.34
N ARG A 90 -9.17 23.71 -16.11
CA ARG A 90 -8.09 22.76 -15.79
C ARG A 90 -7.26 23.18 -14.57
N LEU A 91 -7.16 24.48 -14.26
CA LEU A 91 -6.45 24.98 -13.06
C LEU A 91 -7.35 25.03 -11.81
N ARG A 92 -8.65 25.29 -11.96
CA ARG A 92 -9.62 25.25 -10.86
C ARG A 92 -9.82 23.82 -10.34
N ASP A 93 -9.81 22.85 -11.25
CA ASP A 93 -9.90 21.42 -10.91
C ASP A 93 -8.59 20.90 -10.25
N ARG A 94 -7.43 21.50 -10.58
CA ARG A 94 -6.14 21.18 -9.96
C ARG A 94 -6.07 21.60 -8.48
N ARG A 95 -6.61 22.78 -8.13
CA ARG A 95 -6.67 23.25 -6.73
C ARG A 95 -7.65 22.45 -5.87
N VAL A 96 -8.81 22.05 -6.41
CA VAL A 96 -9.78 21.22 -5.67
C VAL A 96 -9.29 19.78 -5.52
N ARG A 97 -8.60 19.21 -6.53
CA ARG A 97 -7.89 17.93 -6.38
C ARG A 97 -6.75 17.98 -5.37
N LEU A 98 -6.04 19.12 -5.22
CA LEU A 98 -4.95 19.27 -4.25
C LEU A 98 -5.45 19.32 -2.80
N VAL A 99 -6.56 20.01 -2.51
CA VAL A 99 -7.13 20.09 -1.15
C VAL A 99 -7.74 18.76 -0.69
N LYS A 100 -8.34 17.98 -1.60
CA LYS A 100 -8.77 16.59 -1.32
C LYS A 100 -7.60 15.60 -1.21
N LYS A 101 -6.38 16.02 -1.61
CA LYS A 101 -5.15 15.21 -1.72
C LYS A 101 -4.15 15.50 -0.58
N SER A 102 -4.50 16.28 0.45
CA SER A 102 -3.60 16.51 1.62
C SER A 102 -3.95 15.70 2.86
N TRP A 103 -5.05 14.93 2.87
CA TRP A 103 -5.47 14.16 4.07
C TRP A 103 -4.40 13.21 4.62
N PRO A 104 -3.57 12.51 3.81
CA PRO A 104 -2.50 11.66 4.36
C PRO A 104 -1.41 12.48 5.03
N LEU A 105 -1.14 13.67 4.49
CA LEU A 105 -0.19 14.61 5.08
C LEU A 105 -0.72 15.10 6.42
N TYR A 106 -2.00 15.48 6.50
CA TYR A 106 -2.62 15.87 7.77
C TYR A 106 -2.63 14.73 8.79
N LEU A 107 -2.95 13.49 8.40
CA LEU A 107 -2.89 12.35 9.32
C LEU A 107 -1.45 12.08 9.81
N ALA A 108 -0.47 12.16 8.91
CA ALA A 108 0.93 11.98 9.29
C ALA A 108 1.44 13.12 10.18
N THR A 109 1.15 14.39 9.84
CA THR A 109 1.67 15.52 10.61
C THR A 109 0.91 15.73 11.92
N ILE A 110 -0.43 15.70 11.90
CA ILE A 110 -1.25 15.86 13.10
C ILE A 110 -1.15 14.62 13.99
N GLY A 111 -1.24 13.42 13.40
CA GLY A 111 -1.06 12.17 14.15
C GLY A 111 0.34 12.06 14.75
N GLY A 112 1.37 12.41 13.99
CA GLY A 112 2.76 12.46 14.47
C GLY A 112 2.96 13.50 15.56
N ALA A 113 2.45 14.73 15.38
CA ALA A 113 2.51 15.77 16.40
C ALA A 113 1.75 15.39 17.67
N LEU A 114 0.58 14.76 17.55
CA LEU A 114 -0.20 14.27 18.68
C LEU A 114 0.50 13.10 19.39
N ALA A 115 1.14 12.21 18.64
CA ALA A 115 1.93 11.12 19.21
C ALA A 115 3.13 11.68 20.00
N ILE A 116 3.86 12.64 19.42
CA ILE A 116 4.94 13.36 20.10
C ILE A 116 4.43 14.08 21.34
N ALA A 117 3.30 14.80 21.24
CA ALA A 117 2.69 15.49 22.37
C ALA A 117 2.26 14.53 23.48
N THR A 118 1.76 13.34 23.13
CA THR A 118 1.40 12.31 24.11
C THR A 118 2.65 11.72 24.79
N VAL A 119 3.73 11.52 24.04
CA VAL A 119 5.03 11.11 24.60
C VAL A 119 5.57 12.19 25.53
N ILE A 120 5.64 13.43 25.09
CA ILE A 120 6.11 14.54 25.92
C ILE A 120 5.22 14.71 27.16
N GLY A 121 3.90 14.64 26.99
CA GLY A 121 2.93 14.68 28.09
C GLY A 121 3.13 13.57 29.11
N THR A 122 3.34 12.33 28.65
CA THR A 122 3.58 11.18 29.54
C THR A 122 4.95 11.24 30.23
N PHE A 123 5.97 11.76 29.55
CA PHE A 123 7.32 11.87 30.11
C PHE A 123 7.49 13.04 31.09
N PHE A 124 6.84 14.19 30.83
CA PHE A 124 7.09 15.45 31.54
C PHE A 124 5.90 16.02 32.31
N VAL A 125 4.65 15.72 31.94
CA VAL A 125 3.46 16.37 32.52
C VAL A 125 2.73 15.44 33.49
N THR A 126 2.52 14.18 33.14
CA THR A 126 1.91 13.22 34.06
C THR A 126 2.94 12.75 35.06
N LYS A 127 2.78 13.12 36.34
CA LYS A 127 3.26 12.27 37.43
C LYS A 127 2.55 10.93 37.21
N VAL A 128 3.25 9.88 36.80
CA VAL A 128 2.64 8.56 36.70
C VAL A 128 2.40 8.11 38.15
N THR A 129 1.23 8.48 38.68
CA THR A 129 0.85 8.46 40.10
C THR A 129 0.62 7.07 40.66
N VAL A 130 0.60 6.04 39.81
CA VAL A 130 0.22 4.67 40.19
C VAL A 130 1.39 3.86 40.73
N ILE A 131 2.61 4.37 40.58
CA ILE A 131 3.76 3.85 41.31
C ILE A 131 3.97 4.78 42.50
N PRO A 132 3.85 4.31 43.76
CA PRO A 132 4.08 5.17 44.90
C PRO A 132 5.49 5.78 44.77
N GLU A 133 5.63 7.06 45.11
CA GLU A 133 6.87 7.86 44.98
C GLU A 133 8.08 7.18 45.68
N THR A 134 7.79 6.21 46.56
CA THR A 134 8.73 5.30 47.24
C THR A 134 9.33 4.20 46.36
N SER A 135 8.85 4.00 45.13
CA SER A 135 9.40 2.97 44.24
C SER A 135 10.69 3.46 43.59
N PRO A 136 11.63 2.55 43.28
CA PRO A 136 12.90 2.93 42.66
C PRO A 136 12.68 3.81 41.42
N PRO A 137 13.44 4.91 41.24
CA PRO A 137 13.29 5.84 40.10
C PRO A 137 13.28 5.17 38.72
N ILE A 138 13.87 3.98 38.61
CA ILE A 138 13.96 3.16 37.40
C ILE A 138 12.58 2.60 36.98
N LEU A 139 11.73 2.18 37.93
CA LEU A 139 10.38 1.65 37.64
C LEU A 139 9.45 2.75 37.07
N ASN A 140 9.62 3.99 37.53
CA ASN A 140 8.92 5.15 36.97
C ASN A 140 9.32 5.45 35.52
N PHE A 141 10.54 5.11 35.11
CA PHE A 141 11.03 5.31 33.76
C PHE A 141 10.56 4.21 32.80
N ALA A 142 10.57 2.94 33.24
CA ALA A 142 10.04 1.81 32.46
C ALA A 142 8.57 2.01 32.06
N GLN A 143 7.74 2.47 33.00
CA GLN A 143 6.33 2.77 32.74
C GLN A 143 6.12 3.96 31.77
N LYS A 144 7.06 4.90 31.66
CA LYS A 144 6.99 5.98 30.66
C LYS A 144 7.28 5.45 29.25
N ILE A 145 8.25 4.53 29.12
CA ILE A 145 8.57 3.87 27.84
C ILE A 145 7.35 3.10 27.33
N PHE A 146 6.59 2.45 28.22
CA PHE A 146 5.39 1.69 27.87
C PHE A 146 4.39 2.47 27.01
N TYR A 147 4.11 3.74 27.35
CA TYR A 147 3.16 4.59 26.64
C TYR A 147 3.58 4.95 25.22
N PHE A 148 4.86 4.79 24.88
CA PHE A 148 5.35 4.90 23.51
C PHE A 148 5.48 3.54 22.84
N HIS A 149 6.10 2.59 23.53
CA HIS A 149 6.43 1.26 23.01
C HIS A 149 5.19 0.50 22.53
N VAL A 150 4.13 0.44 23.34
CA VAL A 150 2.95 -0.37 23.03
C VAL A 150 2.14 0.19 21.87
N PRO A 151 1.88 1.51 21.76
CA PRO A 151 1.31 2.09 20.53
C PRO A 151 2.11 1.80 19.27
N VAL A 152 3.44 1.88 19.32
CA VAL A 152 4.32 1.56 18.19
C VAL A 152 4.20 0.08 17.82
N ALA A 153 4.22 -0.82 18.81
CA ALA A 153 4.05 -2.26 18.62
C ALA A 153 2.72 -2.63 17.96
N LEU A 154 1.61 -2.13 18.49
CA LEU A 154 0.28 -2.40 17.95
C LEU A 154 0.10 -1.77 16.56
N THR A 155 0.67 -0.59 16.30
CA THR A 155 0.67 -0.01 14.95
C THR A 155 1.39 -0.92 13.96
N SER A 156 2.51 -1.53 14.33
CA SER A 156 3.18 -2.51 13.45
C SER A 156 2.27 -3.71 13.12
N PHE A 157 1.58 -4.28 14.12
CA PHE A 157 0.68 -5.40 13.92
C PHE A 157 -0.50 -5.05 13.01
N ILE A 158 -1.04 -3.83 13.14
CA ILE A 158 -2.07 -3.32 12.22
C ILE A 158 -1.51 -3.28 10.78
N MET A 159 -0.29 -2.77 10.57
CA MET A 159 0.31 -2.68 9.23
C MET A 159 0.66 -4.07 8.65
N PHE A 160 1.08 -5.03 9.48
CA PHE A 160 1.19 -6.43 9.07
C PHE A 160 -0.17 -7.02 8.69
N GLY A 161 -1.24 -6.66 9.43
CA GLY A 161 -2.61 -7.03 9.09
C GLY A 161 -3.06 -6.46 7.75
N VAL A 162 -2.71 -5.20 7.44
CA VAL A 162 -2.95 -4.62 6.11
C VAL A 162 -2.21 -5.41 5.03
N THR A 163 -0.96 -5.81 5.28
CA THR A 163 -0.16 -6.64 4.35
C THR A 163 -0.83 -7.99 4.08
N PHE A 164 -1.30 -8.66 5.14
CA PHE A 164 -2.04 -9.92 5.05
C PHE A 164 -3.32 -9.78 4.24
N VAL A 165 -4.17 -8.79 4.57
CA VAL A 165 -5.44 -8.56 3.87
C VAL A 165 -5.19 -8.19 2.40
N ALA A 166 -4.20 -7.34 2.13
CA ALA A 166 -3.82 -6.97 0.77
C ALA A 166 -3.33 -8.18 -0.04
N GLY A 167 -2.54 -9.08 0.58
CA GLY A 167 -2.11 -10.33 -0.02
C GLY A 167 -3.30 -11.23 -0.41
N ILE A 168 -4.28 -11.41 0.49
CA ILE A 168 -5.50 -12.18 0.21
C ILE A 168 -6.30 -11.53 -0.94
N LEU A 169 -6.52 -10.21 -0.85
CA LEU A 169 -7.25 -9.47 -1.88
C LEU A 169 -6.55 -9.54 -3.23
N PHE A 170 -5.21 -9.53 -3.26
CA PHE A 170 -4.43 -9.73 -4.47
C PHE A 170 -4.66 -11.13 -5.06
N LEU A 171 -4.60 -12.20 -4.25
CA LEU A 171 -4.80 -13.56 -4.74
C LEU A 171 -6.22 -13.79 -5.28
N VAL A 172 -7.23 -13.19 -4.65
CA VAL A 172 -8.64 -13.30 -5.07
C VAL A 172 -8.94 -12.43 -6.30
N LYS A 173 -8.58 -11.13 -6.25
CA LYS A 173 -9.00 -10.15 -7.27
C LYS A 173 -7.97 -9.93 -8.36
N LYS A 174 -6.72 -10.36 -8.16
CA LYS A 174 -5.59 -10.23 -9.11
C LYS A 174 -5.35 -8.79 -9.59
N LYS A 175 -5.68 -7.80 -8.77
CA LYS A 175 -5.46 -6.38 -9.08
C LYS A 175 -4.12 -5.91 -8.55
N LYS A 176 -3.30 -5.28 -9.41
CA LYS A 176 -1.99 -4.70 -9.06
C LYS A 176 -2.05 -3.75 -7.85
N ALA A 177 -3.15 -3.01 -7.68
CA ALA A 177 -3.36 -2.12 -6.53
C ALA A 177 -3.21 -2.82 -5.16
N TYR A 178 -3.63 -4.09 -5.06
CA TYR A 178 -3.50 -4.85 -3.81
C TYR A 178 -2.06 -5.33 -3.58
N ASP A 179 -1.30 -5.63 -4.63
CA ASP A 179 0.12 -5.93 -4.52
C ASP A 179 0.91 -4.71 -4.03
N VAL A 180 0.64 -3.53 -4.62
CA VAL A 180 1.27 -2.27 -4.18
C VAL A 180 0.89 -1.95 -2.74
N LEU A 181 -0.39 -2.12 -2.36
CA LEU A 181 -0.83 -1.90 -0.99
C LEU A 181 -0.08 -2.81 0.00
N GLY A 182 0.02 -4.10 -0.31
CA GLY A 182 0.72 -5.07 0.54
C GLY A 182 2.22 -4.79 0.65
N TYR A 183 2.87 -4.40 -0.45
CA TYR A 183 4.27 -3.99 -0.44
C TYR A 183 4.50 -2.76 0.45
N VAL A 184 3.72 -1.71 0.27
CA VAL A 184 3.90 -0.47 1.02
C VAL A 184 3.55 -0.68 2.51
N SER A 185 2.50 -1.44 2.81
CA SER A 185 2.17 -1.75 4.21
C SER A 185 3.25 -2.59 4.87
N ALA A 186 3.91 -3.50 4.14
CA ALA A 186 5.05 -4.25 4.65
C ALA A 186 6.22 -3.33 5.01
N GLU A 187 6.53 -2.32 4.19
CA GLU A 187 7.60 -1.35 4.46
C GLU A 187 7.33 -0.57 5.74
N VAL A 188 6.10 -0.05 5.88
CA VAL A 188 5.67 0.68 7.06
C VAL A 188 5.64 -0.25 8.28
N ALA A 189 5.17 -1.48 8.14
CA ALA A 189 5.13 -2.44 9.24
C ALA A 189 6.53 -2.75 9.79
N VAL A 190 7.53 -2.96 8.91
CA VAL A 190 8.91 -3.18 9.33
C VAL A 190 9.50 -1.95 10.01
N LEU A 191 9.20 -0.74 9.53
CA LEU A 191 9.64 0.48 10.20
C LEU A 191 9.14 0.53 11.65
N PHE A 192 7.85 0.26 11.87
CA PHE A 192 7.30 0.22 13.23
C PHE A 192 7.84 -0.96 14.03
N ALA A 193 8.04 -2.13 13.41
CA ALA A 193 8.58 -3.30 14.09
C ALA A 193 10.03 -3.09 14.58
N VAL A 194 10.87 -2.44 13.78
CA VAL A 194 12.23 -2.05 14.18
C VAL A 194 12.19 -1.06 15.35
N LEU A 195 11.31 -0.05 15.29
CA LEU A 195 11.10 0.89 16.40
C LEU A 195 10.63 0.19 17.67
N THR A 196 9.73 -0.80 17.55
CA THR A 196 9.30 -1.64 18.67
C THR A 196 10.47 -2.42 19.26
N MET A 197 11.37 -2.98 18.43
CA MET A 197 12.51 -3.74 18.92
C MET A 197 13.48 -2.84 19.70
N ILE A 198 13.81 -1.67 19.16
CA ILE A 198 14.68 -0.69 19.83
C ILE A 198 14.08 -0.27 21.17
N THR A 199 12.81 0.12 21.17
CA THR A 199 12.12 0.55 22.40
C THR A 199 11.89 -0.60 23.39
N GLY A 200 11.73 -1.83 22.90
CA GLY A 200 11.59 -3.04 23.72
C GLY A 200 12.88 -3.41 24.44
N ILE A 201 14.04 -3.28 23.78
CA ILE A 201 15.35 -3.45 24.41
C ILE A 201 15.55 -2.41 25.52
N LEU A 202 15.18 -1.15 25.27
CA LEU A 202 15.24 -0.09 26.29
C LEU A 202 14.31 -0.37 27.47
N TRP A 203 13.10 -0.87 27.20
CA TRP A 203 12.16 -1.25 28.25
C TRP A 203 12.67 -2.43 29.07
N THR A 204 13.21 -3.47 28.43
CA THR A 204 13.81 -4.64 29.08
C THR A 204 14.95 -4.22 30.02
N ARG A 205 15.79 -3.27 29.57
CA ARG A 205 16.87 -2.72 30.40
C ARG A 205 16.36 -1.92 31.58
N ALA A 206 15.27 -1.17 31.41
CA ALA A 206 14.66 -0.40 32.49
C ALA A 206 13.93 -1.29 33.51
N GLU A 207 13.17 -2.29 33.07
CA GLU A 207 12.33 -3.11 33.94
C GLU A 207 13.14 -4.20 34.67
N TRP A 208 13.99 -4.92 33.93
CA TRP A 208 14.67 -6.13 34.43
C TRP A 208 16.19 -5.99 34.49
N GLY A 209 16.74 -4.83 34.12
CA GLY A 209 18.19 -4.60 34.16
C GLY A 209 18.99 -5.34 33.08
N VAL A 210 18.36 -6.03 32.14
CA VAL A 210 19.02 -6.79 31.07
C VAL A 210 18.66 -6.24 29.69
N TRP A 211 19.56 -6.37 28.71
CA TRP A 211 19.32 -5.84 27.36
C TRP A 211 18.45 -6.76 26.50
N TRP A 212 18.47 -8.06 26.77
CA TRP A 212 17.74 -9.07 26.02
C TRP A 212 17.39 -10.25 26.90
N THR A 213 16.19 -10.79 26.70
CA THR A 213 15.77 -12.08 27.22
C THR A 213 15.16 -12.88 26.07
N TRP A 214 15.34 -14.19 26.10
CA TRP A 214 14.71 -15.11 25.14
C TRP A 214 13.26 -15.43 25.55
N GLU A 215 12.52 -14.41 25.99
CA GLU A 215 11.11 -14.53 26.34
C GLU A 215 10.28 -14.73 25.05
N PRO A 216 9.19 -15.51 25.11
CA PRO A 216 8.34 -15.78 23.96
C PRO A 216 7.99 -14.56 23.09
N ARG A 217 7.50 -13.44 23.65
CA ARG A 217 7.16 -12.26 22.82
C ARG A 217 8.38 -11.64 22.16
N LEU A 218 9.46 -11.40 22.90
CA LEU A 218 10.68 -10.81 22.33
C LEU A 218 11.20 -11.67 21.16
N THR A 219 11.20 -12.98 21.35
CA THR A 219 11.69 -13.94 20.37
C THR A 219 10.79 -14.02 19.13
N THR A 220 9.47 -14.13 19.30
CA THR A 220 8.53 -14.17 18.16
C THR A 220 8.59 -12.85 17.38
N TYR A 221 8.66 -11.72 18.06
CA TYR A 221 8.77 -10.42 17.39
C TYR A 221 10.08 -10.26 16.60
N PHE A 222 11.18 -10.84 17.08
CA PHE A 222 12.43 -10.91 16.34
C PHE A 222 12.31 -11.82 15.12
N ILE A 223 11.67 -12.98 15.26
CA ILE A 223 11.37 -13.89 14.13
C ILE A 223 10.51 -13.18 13.08
N LEU A 224 9.48 -12.42 13.49
CA LEU A 224 8.67 -11.61 12.57
C LEU A 224 9.51 -10.63 11.75
N LEU A 225 10.48 -9.94 12.37
CA LEU A 225 11.40 -9.06 11.64
C LEU A 225 12.23 -9.83 10.61
N LEU A 226 12.74 -11.01 10.95
CA LEU A 226 13.49 -11.86 10.02
C LEU A 226 12.63 -12.37 8.87
N LEU A 227 11.40 -12.80 9.15
CA LEU A 227 10.41 -13.17 8.13
C LEU A 227 10.19 -12.01 7.17
N MET A 228 10.00 -10.79 7.67
CA MET A 228 9.81 -9.63 6.81
C MET A 228 11.07 -9.23 6.03
N GLY A 229 12.26 -9.46 6.57
CA GLY A 229 13.51 -9.39 5.80
C GLY A 229 13.50 -10.37 4.61
N GLY A 230 13.08 -11.61 4.86
CA GLY A 230 12.87 -12.63 3.84
C GLY A 230 11.82 -12.24 2.80
N TYR A 231 10.72 -11.58 3.20
CA TYR A 231 9.70 -11.04 2.29
C TYR A 231 10.31 -10.08 1.27
N PHE A 232 11.13 -9.12 1.72
CA PHE A 232 11.77 -8.15 0.82
C PHE A 232 12.83 -8.81 -0.07
N MET A 233 13.66 -9.70 0.49
CA MET A 233 14.65 -10.45 -0.27
C MET A 233 14.00 -11.30 -1.38
N LEU A 234 12.89 -11.99 -1.07
CA LEU A 234 12.12 -12.72 -2.06
C LEU A 234 11.61 -11.78 -3.15
N ARG A 235 11.03 -10.65 -2.77
CA ARG A 235 10.45 -9.69 -3.71
C ARG A 235 11.51 -9.09 -4.64
N THR A 236 12.72 -8.82 -4.17
CA THR A 236 13.81 -8.30 -5.00
C THR A 236 14.44 -9.36 -5.90
N SER A 237 14.39 -10.63 -5.50
CA SER A 237 14.97 -11.75 -6.28
C SER A 237 14.14 -12.19 -7.50
N VAL A 238 12.86 -11.81 -7.58
CA VAL A 238 11.95 -12.27 -8.63
C VAL A 238 11.74 -11.19 -9.68
N GLU A 239 12.18 -11.46 -10.90
CA GLU A 239 12.12 -10.51 -12.02
C GLU A 239 10.70 -10.36 -12.59
N ASP A 240 9.98 -11.46 -12.82
CA ASP A 240 8.63 -11.42 -13.39
C ASP A 240 7.65 -10.73 -12.40
N PRO A 241 7.04 -9.58 -12.77
CA PRO A 241 6.19 -8.82 -11.85
C PRO A 241 4.99 -9.61 -11.33
N ASN A 242 4.43 -10.51 -12.14
CA ASN A 242 3.26 -11.31 -11.77
C ASN A 242 3.62 -12.39 -10.75
N ARG A 243 4.71 -13.14 -10.98
CA ARG A 243 5.25 -14.11 -10.01
C ARG A 243 5.69 -13.42 -8.74
N ARG A 244 6.39 -12.28 -8.85
CA ARG A 244 6.82 -11.48 -7.70
C ARG A 244 5.65 -11.11 -6.80
N ALA A 245 4.57 -10.60 -7.38
CA ALA A 245 3.37 -10.22 -6.63
C ALA A 245 2.70 -11.43 -5.96
N ARG A 246 2.58 -12.57 -6.65
CA ARG A 246 2.00 -13.80 -6.09
C ARG A 246 2.83 -14.35 -4.94
N PHE A 247 4.14 -14.48 -5.13
CA PHE A 247 5.04 -15.00 -4.11
C PHE A 247 5.12 -14.07 -2.91
N SER A 248 5.16 -12.76 -3.12
CA SER A 248 5.07 -11.78 -2.04
C SER A 248 3.76 -11.91 -1.27
N ALA A 249 2.61 -12.00 -1.96
CA ALA A 249 1.31 -12.13 -1.30
C ALA A 249 1.23 -13.39 -0.40
N VAL A 250 1.68 -14.54 -0.91
CA VAL A 250 1.70 -15.79 -0.13
C VAL A 250 2.66 -15.68 1.05
N TYR A 251 3.87 -15.15 0.82
CA TYR A 251 4.85 -14.98 1.88
C TYR A 251 4.35 -14.04 2.98
N GLY A 252 3.78 -12.89 2.61
CA GLY A 252 3.22 -11.92 3.55
C GLY A 252 2.07 -12.50 4.39
N ILE A 253 1.27 -13.40 3.80
CA ILE A 253 0.24 -14.14 4.54
C ILE A 253 0.87 -15.07 5.58
N ILE A 254 1.90 -15.83 5.20
CA ILE A 254 2.60 -16.75 6.10
C ILE A 254 3.30 -15.95 7.22
N ALA A 255 3.98 -14.86 6.89
CA ALA A 255 4.66 -14.02 7.86
C ALA A 255 3.68 -13.43 8.89
N PHE A 256 2.47 -13.04 8.45
CA PHE A 256 1.45 -12.54 9.36
C PHE A 256 0.97 -13.59 10.38
N LEU A 257 1.10 -14.90 10.11
CA LEU A 257 0.74 -15.93 11.11
C LEU A 257 1.59 -15.84 12.38
N ASP A 258 2.77 -15.23 12.32
CA ASP A 258 3.58 -14.97 13.51
C ASP A 258 2.99 -13.86 14.41
N VAL A 259 2.24 -12.91 13.85
CA VAL A 259 1.59 -11.83 14.64
C VAL A 259 0.64 -12.37 15.72
N PRO A 260 -0.36 -13.24 15.43
CA PRO A 260 -1.19 -13.82 16.47
C PRO A 260 -0.40 -14.74 17.41
N ILE A 261 0.62 -15.44 16.92
CA ILE A 261 1.52 -16.25 17.78
C ILE A 261 2.21 -15.33 18.79
N SER A 262 2.79 -14.22 18.34
CA SER A 262 3.48 -13.22 19.16
C SER A 262 2.54 -12.49 20.14
N PHE A 263 1.28 -12.27 19.75
CA PHE A 263 0.28 -11.69 20.64
C PHE A 263 -0.18 -12.68 21.72
N LEU A 264 -0.39 -13.94 21.34
CA LEU A 264 -0.88 -15.00 22.23
C LEU A 264 0.22 -15.64 23.09
N SER A 265 1.49 -15.51 22.70
CA SER A 265 2.63 -16.16 23.36
C SER A 265 2.65 -15.90 24.87
N ILE A 266 2.48 -14.64 25.29
CA ILE A 266 2.47 -14.26 26.72
C ILE A 266 1.26 -14.79 27.51
N ARG A 267 0.21 -15.26 26.81
CA ARG A 267 -1.02 -15.78 27.42
C ARG A 267 -1.02 -17.29 27.50
N LEU A 268 -0.25 -17.94 26.62
CA LEU A 268 -0.18 -19.39 26.50
C LEU A 268 1.03 -19.98 27.21
N ILE A 269 2.11 -19.21 27.29
CA ILE A 269 3.41 -19.62 27.86
C ILE A 269 3.71 -18.71 29.05
N GLN A 270 4.36 -19.25 30.09
CA GLN A 270 4.84 -18.43 31.19
C GLN A 270 5.79 -17.36 30.65
N SER A 271 5.47 -16.10 30.95
CA SER A 271 6.12 -14.93 30.39
C SER A 271 6.24 -13.86 31.48
N VAL A 272 7.40 -13.21 31.53
CA VAL A 272 7.63 -12.02 32.36
C VAL A 272 6.98 -10.77 31.76
N HIS A 273 6.59 -10.84 30.48
CA HIS A 273 6.10 -9.71 29.74
C HIS A 273 4.63 -9.40 30.09
N PRO A 274 4.30 -8.14 30.44
CA PRO A 274 3.01 -7.81 31.04
C PRO A 274 1.84 -7.89 30.04
N VAL A 275 0.69 -8.32 30.56
CA VAL A 275 -0.57 -8.40 29.81
C VAL A 275 -1.32 -7.08 29.96
N VAL A 276 -1.32 -6.25 28.92
CA VAL A 276 -2.01 -4.94 28.91
C VAL A 276 -3.53 -5.09 28.93
N PHE A 277 -4.05 -6.06 28.17
CA PHE A 277 -5.48 -6.34 28.05
C PHE A 277 -5.74 -7.80 28.43
N SER A 278 -6.41 -7.99 29.58
CA SER A 278 -6.86 -9.29 30.06
C SER A 278 -8.34 -9.51 29.76
N ARG A 279 -8.87 -10.70 30.11
CA ARG A 279 -10.31 -10.99 30.02
C ARG A 279 -11.14 -10.18 31.01
N GLN A 280 -10.53 -9.64 32.07
CA GLN A 280 -11.21 -8.82 33.07
C GLN A 280 -11.19 -7.31 32.77
N GLY A 281 -10.50 -6.88 31.71
CA GLY A 281 -10.42 -5.46 31.30
C GLY A 281 -8.98 -4.95 31.18
N ALA A 282 -8.84 -3.63 31.05
CA ALA A 282 -7.53 -2.98 31.14
C ALA A 282 -7.13 -2.88 32.62
N HIS A 283 -5.95 -3.38 32.98
CA HIS A 283 -5.40 -3.28 34.34
C HIS A 283 -4.82 -1.88 34.60
N MET A 284 -5.60 -0.84 34.32
CA MET A 284 -5.16 0.57 34.40
C MET A 284 -6.28 1.45 34.94
N GLU A 285 -5.89 2.46 35.73
CA GLU A 285 -6.79 3.55 36.12
C GLU A 285 -7.36 4.28 34.89
N SER A 286 -8.55 4.87 35.00
CA SER A 286 -9.25 5.51 33.88
C SER A 286 -8.42 6.57 33.17
N ASP A 287 -7.65 7.37 33.90
CA ASP A 287 -6.87 8.48 33.35
C ASP A 287 -5.62 7.98 32.60
N MET A 288 -5.01 6.90 33.11
CA MET A 288 -3.93 6.19 32.42
C MET A 288 -4.43 5.54 31.14
N LEU A 289 -5.61 4.90 31.20
CA LEU A 289 -6.23 4.28 30.04
C LEU A 289 -6.58 5.32 28.97
N ALA A 290 -7.16 6.46 29.35
CA ALA A 290 -7.46 7.55 28.42
C ALA A 290 -6.19 8.04 27.71
N THR A 291 -5.12 8.30 28.47
CA THR A 291 -3.81 8.71 27.92
C THR A 291 -3.26 7.66 26.96
N PHE A 292 -3.36 6.38 27.33
CA PHE A 292 -2.93 5.27 26.48
C PHE A 292 -3.72 5.19 25.17
N ILE A 293 -5.05 5.31 25.22
CA ILE A 293 -5.91 5.25 24.04
C ILE A 293 -5.67 6.45 23.12
N ILE A 294 -5.49 7.66 23.67
CA ILE A 294 -5.14 8.84 22.88
C ILE A 294 -3.80 8.62 22.16
N GLY A 295 -2.78 8.11 22.87
CA GLY A 295 -1.49 7.75 22.28
C GLY A 295 -1.60 6.66 21.21
N MET A 296 -2.44 5.65 21.45
CA MET A 296 -2.73 4.57 20.50
C MET A 296 -3.33 5.10 19.20
N VAL A 297 -4.37 5.93 19.31
CA VAL A 297 -5.06 6.53 18.16
C VAL A 297 -4.12 7.48 17.42
N ALA A 298 -3.34 8.28 18.13
CA ALA A 298 -2.37 9.19 17.54
C ALA A 298 -1.30 8.44 16.74
N MET A 299 -0.69 7.40 17.34
CA MET A 299 0.35 6.60 16.71
C MET A 299 -0.19 5.80 15.52
N THR A 300 -1.38 5.22 15.65
CA THR A 300 -2.02 4.48 14.55
C THR A 300 -2.37 5.44 13.40
N SER A 301 -2.88 6.63 13.71
CA SER A 301 -3.17 7.67 12.70
C SER A 301 -1.91 8.12 11.97
N PHE A 302 -0.79 8.25 12.71
CA PHE A 302 0.52 8.51 12.12
C PHE A 302 0.95 7.39 11.15
N GLY A 303 0.86 6.12 11.57
CA GLY A 303 1.17 4.97 10.73
C GLY A 303 0.30 4.88 9.47
N VAL A 304 -1.00 5.14 9.59
CA VAL A 304 -1.95 5.21 8.45
C VAL A 304 -1.59 6.37 7.52
N GLY A 305 -1.21 7.53 8.07
CA GLY A 305 -0.70 8.66 7.30
C GLY A 305 0.53 8.30 6.47
N LEU A 306 1.52 7.65 7.09
CA LEU A 306 2.73 7.17 6.40
C LEU A 306 2.40 6.17 5.28
N LEU A 307 1.56 5.18 5.57
CA LEU A 307 1.07 4.21 4.58
C LEU A 307 0.43 4.92 3.39
N ALA A 308 -0.49 5.85 3.64
CA ALA A 308 -1.18 6.58 2.58
C ALA A 308 -0.25 7.51 1.78
N ILE A 309 0.78 8.08 2.40
CA ILE A 309 1.82 8.85 1.69
C ILE A 309 2.63 7.94 0.77
N ARG A 310 3.18 6.83 1.30
CA ARG A 310 4.00 5.90 0.52
C ARG A 310 3.22 5.21 -0.59
N TYR A 311 1.94 4.87 -0.36
CA TYR A 311 1.08 4.30 -1.39
C TYR A 311 0.87 5.27 -2.57
N ARG A 312 0.75 6.56 -2.27
CA ARG A 312 0.60 7.61 -3.29
C ARG A 312 1.91 7.91 -4.01
N GLU A 313 3.04 7.77 -3.33
CA GLU A 313 4.36 7.88 -3.94
C GLU A 313 4.51 6.80 -5.02
N GLU A 314 4.19 5.55 -4.70
CA GLU A 314 4.29 4.47 -5.69
C GLU A 314 3.34 4.66 -6.87
N HIS A 315 2.09 5.05 -6.62
CA HIS A 315 1.18 5.34 -7.72
C HIS A 315 1.67 6.49 -8.61
N ALA A 316 2.32 7.51 -8.03
CA ALA A 316 2.89 8.62 -8.79
C ALA A 316 4.11 8.18 -9.63
N LYS A 317 4.96 7.28 -9.11
CA LYS A 317 6.08 6.69 -9.86
C LYS A 317 5.57 5.92 -11.07
N GLU A 318 4.54 5.09 -10.89
CA GLU A 318 3.94 4.32 -11.98
C GLU A 318 3.34 5.23 -13.07
N GLU A 319 2.66 6.32 -12.70
CA GLU A 319 2.13 7.29 -13.65
C GLU A 319 3.25 7.97 -14.45
N LEU A 320 4.37 8.30 -13.80
CA LEU A 320 5.53 8.91 -14.45
C LEU A 320 6.20 7.95 -15.43
N GLU A 321 6.41 6.69 -15.05
CA GLU A 321 6.97 5.66 -15.94
C GLU A 321 6.06 5.43 -17.15
N HIS A 322 4.74 5.36 -16.93
CA HIS A 322 3.80 5.23 -18.02
C HIS A 322 3.88 6.40 -19.00
N LEU A 323 3.96 7.64 -18.50
CA LEU A 323 4.11 8.82 -19.33
C LEU A 323 5.46 8.85 -20.08
N LYS A 324 6.56 8.45 -19.44
CA LYS A 324 7.87 8.33 -20.10
C LYS A 324 7.83 7.33 -21.25
N ASN A 325 7.23 6.16 -21.02
CA ASN A 325 7.06 5.13 -22.05
C ASN A 325 6.20 5.63 -23.22
N LEU A 326 5.16 6.44 -22.97
CA LEU A 326 4.35 7.06 -24.03
C LEU A 326 5.09 8.15 -24.81
N LEU A 327 6.04 8.83 -24.18
CA LEU A 327 6.85 9.89 -24.80
C LEU A 327 8.10 9.36 -25.52
N GLY A 328 8.37 8.05 -25.43
CA GLY A 328 9.49 7.41 -26.13
C GLY A 328 10.87 7.85 -25.65
N SER A 329 10.97 8.32 -24.40
CA SER A 329 12.21 8.82 -23.79
C SER A 329 12.75 7.87 -22.73
#